data_AF-A0A9C6XRU0-F1
#
_entry.id   AF-A0A9C6XRU0-F1
#
_cell.length_a   1.000
_cell.length_b   1.000
_cell.length_c   1.000
_cell.angle_alpha   90.00
_cell.angle_beta   90.00
_cell.angle_gamma   90.00
#
_symmetry.space_group_name_H-M   'P 1'
#
loop_
_entity.id
_entity.type
_entity.pdbx_description
1 polymer ?
#
loop_
_entity_poly.entity_id
_entity_poly.type
_entity_poly.pdbx_seq_one_letter_code
_entity_poly.pdbx_strand_id
1 'polypeptide(L)'
;MFLTCVEFCTFRSVSTEQAESRDAVRLNPPLLQVELKDILIRYSTDVIGSVAFGIDCNTVKGGNNDFLNMSRRMFRRNFVFLLRFFLISIHPVFAKLLPFRKIFKDMTEFFLRLMSDTVNYREENKVERNDFVQIMMQLREEDRNRSTLDRASHVELNNDTMAAQAFLFFVAGLDNVANTIRGPEIGFALHELAMNHALQRRAAAEVQEKTKMHGGLTYEAVRDMELIERILRESLRKYPPVGILTRQPSEPIKVS
;
A
#
# COMPACT_ATOMS: atom_id res chain seq x y z
N MET A 1 -25.54 19.11 -4.73
CA MET A 1 -25.67 19.77 -6.06
C MET A 1 -24.56 20.80 -6.34
N PHE A 2 -23.79 21.28 -5.35
CA PHE A 2 -22.67 22.20 -5.58
C PHE A 2 -21.29 21.54 -5.81
N LEU A 3 -21.11 20.25 -5.49
CA LEU A 3 -19.84 19.53 -5.74
C LEU A 3 -19.65 19.08 -7.19
N THR A 4 -20.72 18.98 -7.99
CA THR A 4 -20.62 18.50 -9.39
C THR A 4 -20.21 19.59 -10.38
N CYS A 5 -20.34 20.87 -10.04
CA CYS A 5 -19.99 21.96 -10.96
C CYS A 5 -18.48 22.28 -10.98
N VAL A 6 -17.78 22.10 -9.86
CA VAL A 6 -16.35 22.41 -9.78
C VAL A 6 -15.52 21.33 -10.48
N GLU A 7 -15.85 20.05 -10.31
CA GLU A 7 -15.19 18.94 -11.02
C GLU A 7 -15.40 18.98 -12.54
N PHE A 8 -16.57 19.41 -13.01
CA PHE A 8 -16.85 19.47 -14.44
C PHE A 8 -16.11 20.61 -15.15
N CYS A 9 -15.88 21.73 -14.45
CA CYS A 9 -15.18 22.88 -15.03
C CYS A 9 -13.66 22.63 -15.14
N THR A 10 -13.05 21.96 -14.16
CA THR A 10 -11.63 21.57 -14.24
C THR A 10 -11.40 20.43 -15.22
N PHE A 11 -12.33 19.48 -15.35
CA PHE A 11 -12.20 18.39 -16.33
C PHE A 11 -12.33 18.90 -17.78
N ARG A 12 -13.12 19.96 -18.01
CA ARG A 12 -13.30 20.54 -19.35
C ARG A 12 -12.11 21.40 -19.77
N SER A 13 -11.47 22.14 -18.86
CA SER A 13 -10.25 22.90 -19.18
C SER A 13 -9.04 21.98 -19.45
N VAL A 14 -8.90 20.89 -18.69
CA VAL A 14 -7.83 19.90 -18.92
C VAL A 14 -8.01 19.14 -20.23
N SER A 15 -9.25 18.86 -20.64
CA SER A 15 -9.51 18.17 -21.92
C SER A 15 -9.31 19.05 -23.16
N THR A 16 -9.52 20.36 -23.06
CA THR A 16 -9.19 21.31 -24.13
C THR A 16 -7.69 21.56 -24.26
N GLU A 17 -6.96 21.64 -23.15
CA GLU A 17 -5.50 21.82 -23.15
C GLU A 17 -4.77 20.55 -23.63
N GLN A 18 -5.32 19.36 -23.31
CA GLN A 18 -4.83 18.09 -23.87
C GLN A 18 -5.14 17.94 -25.37
N ALA A 19 -6.23 18.53 -25.87
CA ALA A 19 -6.57 18.49 -27.29
C ALA A 19 -5.62 19.34 -28.14
N GLU A 20 -5.22 20.52 -27.67
CA GLU A 20 -4.21 21.35 -28.36
C GLU A 20 -2.80 20.75 -28.29
N SER A 21 -2.47 20.03 -27.21
CA SER A 21 -1.19 19.31 -27.11
C SER A 21 -1.09 18.08 -28.04
N ARG A 22 -2.23 17.52 -28.50
CA ARG A 22 -2.26 16.31 -29.33
C ARG A 22 -1.79 16.55 -30.76
N ASP A 23 -1.95 17.77 -31.29
CA ASP A 23 -1.56 18.10 -32.66
C ASP A 23 -0.08 18.54 -32.79
N ALA A 24 0.57 18.92 -31.68
CA ALA A 24 1.98 19.34 -31.66
C ALA A 24 3.01 18.19 -31.50
N VAL A 25 2.57 16.94 -31.31
CA VAL A 25 3.42 15.81 -30.89
C VAL A 25 3.91 14.92 -32.05
N ARG A 26 3.75 15.33 -33.32
CA ARG A 26 4.16 14.51 -34.49
C ARG A 26 5.65 14.59 -34.89
N LEU A 27 6.55 15.11 -34.05
CA LEU A 27 7.97 15.33 -34.42
C LEU A 27 9.02 14.77 -33.44
N ASN A 28 8.73 13.75 -32.65
CA ASN A 28 9.74 13.06 -31.83
C ASN A 28 9.51 11.54 -31.80
N PRO A 29 10.55 10.69 -31.58
CA PRO A 29 10.41 9.23 -31.48
C PRO A 29 9.28 8.87 -30.51
N PRO A 30 8.61 7.71 -30.68
CA PRO A 30 7.34 7.45 -29.99
C PRO A 30 7.53 7.65 -28.48
N LEU A 31 6.89 8.69 -27.95
CA LEU A 31 6.91 8.97 -26.53
C LEU A 31 6.41 7.71 -25.82
N LEU A 32 7.27 7.09 -25.03
CA LEU A 32 6.92 5.93 -24.24
C LEU A 32 5.87 6.38 -23.22
N GLN A 33 4.60 6.11 -23.52
CA GLN A 33 3.51 6.35 -22.59
C GLN A 33 3.55 5.27 -21.53
N VAL A 34 3.70 5.69 -20.28
CA VAL A 34 3.85 4.80 -19.14
C VAL A 34 2.64 4.93 -18.23
N GLU A 35 1.97 3.81 -17.95
CA GLU A 35 0.91 3.76 -16.96
C GLU A 35 1.52 3.75 -15.55
N LEU A 36 1.63 4.93 -14.93
CA LEU A 36 2.28 5.11 -13.63
C LEU A 36 1.67 4.20 -12.55
N LYS A 37 0.35 4.02 -12.58
CA LYS A 37 -0.36 3.15 -11.64
C LYS A 37 0.10 1.69 -11.74
N ASP A 38 0.33 1.18 -12.96
CA ASP A 38 0.77 -0.20 -13.15
C ASP A 38 2.21 -0.41 -12.67
N ILE A 39 3.08 0.59 -12.85
CA ILE A 39 4.45 0.54 -12.33
C ILE A 39 4.45 0.59 -10.80
N LEU A 40 3.69 1.50 -10.20
CA LEU A 40 3.66 1.67 -8.75
C LEU A 40 3.13 0.41 -8.04
N ILE A 41 2.09 -0.24 -8.58
CA ILE A 41 1.58 -1.50 -8.00
C ILE A 41 2.59 -2.64 -8.11
N ARG A 42 3.31 -2.77 -9.23
CA ARG A 42 4.37 -3.77 -9.40
C ARG A 42 5.52 -3.53 -8.43
N TYR A 43 6.03 -2.31 -8.40
CA TYR A 43 7.11 -1.91 -7.50
C TYR A 43 6.75 -2.19 -6.04
N SER A 44 5.56 -1.79 -5.62
CA SER A 44 5.12 -1.97 -4.22
C SER A 44 4.88 -3.43 -3.87
N THR A 45 4.38 -4.22 -4.83
CA THR A 45 4.22 -5.67 -4.68
C THR A 45 5.57 -6.35 -4.50
N ASP A 46 6.60 -5.93 -5.25
CA ASP A 46 7.96 -6.46 -5.10
C ASP A 46 8.57 -6.05 -3.75
N VAL A 47 8.42 -4.78 -3.34
CA VAL A 47 8.93 -4.28 -2.06
C VAL A 47 8.27 -5.01 -0.88
N ILE A 48 6.93 -5.09 -0.85
CA ILE A 48 6.23 -5.75 0.25
C ILE A 48 6.45 -7.26 0.24
N GLY A 49 6.55 -7.89 -0.94
CA GLY A 49 6.87 -9.30 -1.06
C GLY A 49 8.23 -9.63 -0.44
N SER A 50 9.24 -8.79 -0.72
CA SER A 50 10.59 -8.96 -0.19
C SER A 50 10.69 -8.65 1.30
N VAL A 51 10.08 -7.55 1.77
CA VAL A 51 10.18 -7.09 3.17
C VAL A 51 9.26 -7.88 4.12
N ALA A 52 8.05 -8.23 3.68
CA ALA A 52 7.08 -8.91 4.54
C ALA A 52 7.18 -10.44 4.47
N PHE A 53 7.54 -11.03 3.31
CA PHE A 53 7.54 -12.48 3.11
C PHE A 53 8.91 -13.04 2.70
N GLY A 54 9.90 -12.19 2.41
CA GLY A 54 11.20 -12.63 1.92
C GLY A 54 11.17 -13.21 0.49
N ILE A 55 10.16 -12.84 -0.31
CA ILE A 55 9.93 -13.38 -1.66
C ILE A 55 10.27 -12.34 -2.72
N ASP A 56 11.17 -12.71 -3.62
CA ASP A 56 11.56 -11.85 -4.75
C ASP A 56 10.63 -12.11 -5.95
N CYS A 57 9.55 -11.33 -6.05
CA CYS A 57 8.51 -11.51 -7.07
C CYS A 57 8.96 -11.05 -8.48
N ASN A 58 9.86 -10.07 -8.56
CA ASN A 58 10.40 -9.49 -9.80
C ASN A 58 9.31 -9.06 -10.81
N THR A 59 8.18 -8.56 -10.33
CA THR A 59 6.99 -8.22 -11.14
C THR A 59 7.25 -7.07 -12.12
N VAL A 60 8.22 -6.20 -11.83
CA VAL A 60 8.65 -5.11 -12.73
C VAL A 60 9.34 -5.66 -13.99
N LYS A 61 10.08 -6.77 -13.88
CA LYS A 61 10.80 -7.41 -15.00
C LYS A 61 9.96 -8.48 -15.72
N GLY A 62 8.67 -8.61 -15.37
CA GLY A 62 7.80 -9.66 -15.91
C GLY A 62 7.94 -11.02 -15.23
N GLY A 63 8.38 -11.05 -13.97
CA GLY A 63 8.51 -12.24 -13.14
C GLY A 63 7.18 -12.83 -12.67
N ASN A 64 7.15 -13.36 -11.44
CA ASN A 64 5.99 -14.08 -10.92
C ASN A 64 4.79 -13.13 -10.74
N ASN A 65 3.71 -13.39 -11.48
CA ASN A 65 2.50 -12.58 -11.44
C ASN A 65 1.48 -13.03 -10.39
N ASP A 66 1.69 -14.13 -9.65
CA ASP A 66 0.70 -14.63 -8.70
C ASP A 66 0.48 -13.64 -7.55
N PHE A 67 1.57 -13.11 -6.99
CA PHE A 67 1.53 -12.10 -5.93
C PHE A 67 0.91 -10.78 -6.43
N LEU A 68 1.23 -10.38 -7.66
CA LEU A 68 0.65 -9.19 -8.33
C LEU A 68 -0.83 -9.37 -8.68
N ASN A 69 -1.23 -10.56 -9.10
CA ASN A 69 -2.62 -10.88 -9.40
C ASN A 69 -3.44 -10.91 -8.11
N MET A 70 -2.86 -11.41 -7.03
CA MET A 70 -3.48 -11.40 -5.71
C MET A 70 -3.64 -9.96 -5.19
N SER A 71 -2.61 -9.12 -5.30
CA SER A 71 -2.69 -7.70 -4.92
C SER A 71 -3.77 -6.97 -5.74
N ARG A 72 -3.78 -7.13 -7.07
CA ARG A 72 -4.80 -6.52 -7.94
C ARG A 72 -6.22 -6.99 -7.60
N ARG A 73 -6.42 -8.26 -7.28
CA ARG A 73 -7.74 -8.81 -6.90
C ARG A 73 -8.25 -8.20 -5.60
N MET A 74 -7.37 -8.01 -4.62
CA MET A 74 -7.69 -7.41 -3.34
C MET A 74 -8.23 -5.97 -3.47
N PHE A 75 -7.58 -5.17 -4.32
CA PHE A 75 -7.94 -3.77 -4.54
C PHE A 75 -8.91 -3.55 -5.72
N ARG A 76 -9.41 -4.63 -6.34
CA ARG A 76 -10.40 -4.52 -7.41
C ARG A 76 -11.69 -3.96 -6.84
N ARG A 77 -12.21 -2.90 -7.48
CA ARG A 77 -13.50 -2.30 -7.12
C ARG A 77 -14.59 -3.35 -7.19
N ASN A 78 -15.03 -3.82 -6.03
CA ASN A 78 -16.19 -4.66 -5.91
C ASN A 78 -17.31 -3.82 -5.32
N PHE A 79 -18.27 -3.39 -6.14
CA PHE A 79 -19.41 -2.60 -5.67
C PHE A 79 -20.18 -3.35 -4.57
N VAL A 80 -20.19 -4.68 -4.62
CA VAL A 80 -20.77 -5.53 -3.56
C VAL A 80 -20.00 -5.36 -2.24
N PHE A 81 -18.68 -5.21 -2.28
CA PHE A 81 -17.85 -4.97 -1.10
C PHE A 81 -18.14 -3.59 -0.48
N LEU A 82 -18.22 -2.55 -1.32
CA LEU A 82 -18.57 -1.18 -0.87
C LEU A 82 -19.98 -1.12 -0.30
N LEU A 83 -20.96 -1.69 -1.01
CA LEU A 83 -22.36 -1.75 -0.57
C LEU A 83 -22.48 -2.49 0.76
N ARG A 84 -21.71 -3.55 0.95
CA ARG A 84 -21.70 -4.32 2.19
C ARG A 84 -21.04 -3.59 3.35
N PHE A 85 -19.92 -2.91 3.12
CA PHE A 85 -19.32 -2.02 4.11
C PHE A 85 -20.29 -0.90 4.52
N PHE A 86 -21.02 -0.35 3.56
CA PHE A 86 -22.07 0.64 3.80
C PHE A 86 -23.21 0.07 4.65
N LEU A 87 -23.72 -1.13 4.32
CA LEU A 87 -24.77 -1.80 5.09
C LEU A 87 -24.33 -2.11 6.53
N ILE A 88 -23.09 -2.56 6.73
CA ILE A 88 -22.54 -2.82 8.08
C ILE A 88 -22.39 -1.52 8.87
N SER A 89 -22.02 -0.42 8.19
CA SER A 89 -21.95 0.91 8.81
C SER A 89 -23.32 1.43 9.25
N ILE A 90 -24.41 0.97 8.61
CA ILE A 90 -25.78 1.30 9.02
C ILE A 90 -26.18 0.52 10.28
N HIS A 91 -25.92 -0.80 10.31
CA HIS A 91 -26.27 -1.61 11.48
C HIS A 91 -25.44 -2.90 11.59
N PRO A 92 -24.93 -3.26 12.79
CA PRO A 92 -24.08 -4.45 12.98
C PRO A 92 -24.79 -5.78 12.71
N VAL A 93 -26.13 -5.80 12.65
CA VAL A 93 -26.92 -7.00 12.27
C VAL A 93 -26.56 -7.47 10.86
N PHE A 94 -26.26 -6.55 9.94
CA PHE A 94 -25.86 -6.92 8.57
C PHE A 94 -24.51 -7.65 8.55
N ALA A 95 -23.62 -7.41 9.52
CA ALA A 95 -22.37 -8.15 9.62
C ALA A 95 -22.57 -9.64 9.95
N LYS A 96 -23.65 -9.98 10.70
CA LYS A 96 -24.00 -11.36 11.06
C LYS A 96 -24.62 -12.13 9.89
N LEU A 97 -25.44 -11.44 9.08
CA LEU A 97 -26.14 -12.05 7.95
C LEU A 97 -25.23 -12.27 6.72
N LEU A 98 -24.15 -11.51 6.65
CA LEU A 98 -23.21 -11.49 5.55
C LEU A 98 -21.80 -11.85 6.12
N PRO A 99 -21.39 -13.14 6.11
CA PRO A 99 -20.08 -13.55 6.63
C PRO A 99 -18.91 -13.13 5.73
N PHE A 100 -17.98 -12.32 6.25
CA PHE A 100 -16.81 -11.78 5.55
C PHE A 100 -15.85 -12.85 4.99
N ARG A 101 -15.79 -14.01 5.65
CA ARG A 101 -14.86 -15.10 5.31
C ARG A 101 -15.02 -15.60 3.87
N LYS A 102 -16.20 -15.47 3.27
CA LYS A 102 -16.44 -15.88 1.87
C LYS A 102 -15.84 -14.93 0.84
N ILE A 103 -15.56 -13.66 1.19
CA ILE A 103 -15.06 -12.65 0.25
C ILE A 103 -13.55 -12.80 0.02
N PHE A 104 -12.84 -13.15 1.08
CA PHE A 104 -11.38 -13.24 1.06
C PHE A 104 -10.87 -14.67 1.02
N LYS A 105 -11.72 -15.69 0.79
CA LYS A 105 -11.32 -17.09 0.93
C LYS A 105 -10.03 -17.42 0.16
N ASP A 106 -9.98 -17.07 -1.12
CA ASP A 106 -8.80 -17.31 -1.97
C ASP A 106 -7.56 -16.55 -1.47
N MET A 107 -7.74 -15.31 -1.00
CA MET A 107 -6.66 -14.50 -0.41
C MET A 107 -6.17 -15.12 0.89
N THR A 108 -7.09 -15.43 1.81
CA THR A 108 -6.80 -16.05 3.09
C THR A 108 -6.07 -17.37 2.92
N GLU A 109 -6.53 -18.23 2.01
CA GLU A 109 -5.88 -19.52 1.72
C GLU A 109 -4.49 -19.34 1.12
N PHE A 110 -4.33 -18.39 0.18
CA PHE A 110 -3.04 -18.06 -0.41
C PHE A 110 -2.04 -17.58 0.65
N PHE A 111 -2.41 -16.61 1.50
CA PHE A 111 -1.50 -16.06 2.51
C PHE A 111 -1.21 -17.03 3.65
N LEU A 112 -2.20 -17.83 4.08
CA LEU A 112 -1.98 -18.90 5.07
C LEU A 112 -0.99 -19.94 4.55
N ARG A 113 -1.17 -20.38 3.31
CA ARG A 113 -0.28 -21.34 2.67
C ARG A 113 1.12 -20.76 2.51
N LEU A 114 1.22 -19.54 1.97
CA LEU A 114 2.50 -18.85 1.78
C LEU A 114 3.30 -18.73 3.08
N MET A 115 2.63 -18.32 4.15
CA MET A 115 3.26 -18.18 5.46
C MET A 115 3.69 -19.52 6.04
N SER A 116 2.83 -20.54 5.95
CA SER A 116 3.16 -21.89 6.42
C SER A 116 4.34 -22.47 5.65
N ASP A 117 4.31 -22.39 4.32
CA ASP A 117 5.38 -22.90 3.44
C ASP A 117 6.71 -22.17 3.73
N THR A 118 6.66 -20.84 3.91
CA THR A 118 7.86 -20.03 4.19
C THR A 118 8.47 -20.36 5.56
N VAL A 119 7.64 -20.49 6.60
CA VAL A 119 8.10 -20.85 7.95
C VAL A 119 8.70 -22.25 7.96
N ASN A 120 7.99 -23.24 7.40
CA ASN A 120 8.46 -24.62 7.35
C ASN A 120 9.79 -24.73 6.61
N TYR A 121 9.89 -24.08 5.44
CA TYR A 121 11.13 -24.06 4.66
C TYR A 121 12.31 -23.50 5.46
N ARG A 122 12.11 -22.40 6.20
CA ARG A 122 13.18 -21.78 7.00
C ARG A 122 13.59 -22.62 8.20
N GLU A 123 12.64 -23.27 8.86
CA GLU A 123 12.93 -24.19 9.96
C GLU A 123 13.74 -25.40 9.48
N GLU A 124 13.35 -25.99 8.35
CA GLU A 124 14.03 -27.16 7.77
C GLU A 124 15.43 -26.82 7.25
N ASN A 125 15.58 -25.68 6.57
CA ASN A 125 16.82 -25.30 5.89
C ASN A 125 17.70 -24.36 6.73
N LYS A 126 17.27 -23.96 7.93
CA LYS A 126 17.96 -23.01 8.82
C LYS A 126 18.34 -21.70 8.13
N VAL A 127 17.42 -21.18 7.32
CA VAL A 127 17.60 -19.92 6.59
C VAL A 127 17.11 -18.76 7.44
N GLU A 128 18.01 -17.83 7.75
CA GLU A 128 17.67 -16.58 8.41
C GLU A 128 17.72 -15.42 7.42
N ARG A 129 16.69 -14.57 7.43
CA ARG A 129 16.60 -13.35 6.62
C ARG A 129 15.98 -12.25 7.47
N ASN A 130 16.52 -11.04 7.39
CA ASN A 130 16.01 -9.89 8.16
C ASN A 130 14.71 -9.35 7.53
N ASP A 131 13.60 -10.04 7.75
CA ASP A 131 12.27 -9.68 7.25
C ASP A 131 11.19 -9.92 8.31
N PHE A 132 9.94 -9.56 7.98
CA PHE A 132 8.83 -9.67 8.92
C PHE A 132 8.55 -11.11 9.36
N VAL A 133 8.70 -12.11 8.49
CA VAL A 133 8.50 -13.52 8.85
C VAL A 133 9.49 -13.93 9.94
N GLN A 134 10.76 -13.52 9.82
CA GLN A 134 11.78 -13.82 10.82
C GLN A 134 11.45 -13.20 12.18
N ILE A 135 11.00 -11.94 12.19
CA ILE A 135 10.55 -11.26 13.42
C ILE A 135 9.40 -12.05 14.06
N MET A 136 8.43 -12.50 13.27
CA MET A 136 7.30 -13.28 13.79
C MET A 136 7.71 -14.66 14.31
N MET A 137 8.69 -15.31 13.67
CA MET A 137 9.25 -16.58 14.16
C MET A 137 9.97 -16.43 15.50
N GLN A 138 10.76 -15.36 15.66
CA GLN A 138 11.44 -15.02 16.92
C GLN A 138 10.44 -14.69 18.03
N LEU A 139 9.42 -13.86 17.74
CA LEU A 139 8.36 -13.53 18.69
C LEU A 139 7.59 -14.77 19.16
N ARG A 140 7.34 -15.73 18.26
CA ARG A 140 6.70 -17.00 18.60
C ARG A 140 7.57 -17.86 19.52
N GLU A 141 8.88 -17.84 19.35
CA GLU A 141 9.81 -18.57 20.22
C GLU A 141 9.89 -17.92 21.62
N GLU A 142 9.98 -16.59 21.67
CA GLU A 142 9.91 -15.84 22.92
C GLU A 142 8.59 -16.08 23.67
N ASP A 143 7.47 -16.13 22.95
CA ASP A 143 6.15 -16.43 23.49
C ASP A 143 6.10 -17.83 24.12
N ARG A 144 6.61 -18.85 23.43
CA ARG A 144 6.71 -20.22 23.96
C ARG A 144 7.55 -20.31 25.24
N ASN A 145 8.54 -19.44 25.37
CA ASN A 145 9.45 -19.40 26.53
C ASN A 145 8.87 -18.60 27.72
N ARG A 146 7.76 -17.87 27.56
CA ARG A 146 7.09 -17.16 28.66
C ARG A 146 6.31 -18.13 29.54
N SER A 147 6.54 -18.07 30.86
CA SER A 147 5.83 -18.88 31.85
C SER A 147 4.32 -18.58 31.84
N THR A 148 3.52 -19.62 32.05
CA THR A 148 2.04 -19.73 31.92
C THR A 148 1.17 -18.78 32.77
N LEU A 149 1.74 -17.79 33.46
CA LEU A 149 1.07 -17.00 34.49
C LEU A 149 0.16 -15.85 33.96
N ASP A 150 0.28 -15.43 32.69
CA ASP A 150 -0.47 -14.28 32.13
C ASP A 150 -1.39 -14.63 30.93
N ARG A 151 -1.91 -15.87 30.85
CA ARG A 151 -2.67 -16.35 29.67
C ARG A 151 -4.07 -15.76 29.48
N ALA A 152 -4.59 -14.93 30.39
CA ALA A 152 -5.95 -14.39 30.28
C ALA A 152 -6.12 -13.34 29.16
N SER A 153 -5.03 -12.71 28.73
CA SER A 153 -5.01 -11.72 27.63
C SER A 153 -3.98 -12.04 26.54
N HIS A 154 -3.45 -13.27 26.53
CA HIS A 154 -2.35 -13.64 25.66
C HIS A 154 -2.86 -14.14 24.30
N VAL A 155 -2.48 -13.45 23.22
CA VAL A 155 -2.72 -13.94 21.85
C VAL A 155 -1.61 -14.92 21.50
N GLU A 156 -1.94 -16.21 21.47
CA GLU A 156 -1.00 -17.27 21.08
C GLU A 156 -0.49 -17.04 19.65
N LEU A 157 0.83 -16.91 19.49
CA LEU A 157 1.46 -16.74 18.18
C LEU A 157 1.56 -18.08 17.45
N ASN A 158 0.47 -18.47 16.78
CA ASN A 158 0.45 -19.62 15.87
C ASN A 158 0.60 -19.18 14.39
N ASN A 159 0.77 -20.12 13.48
CA ASN A 159 0.94 -19.83 12.05
C ASN A 159 -0.24 -19.03 11.46
N ASP A 160 -1.47 -19.25 11.96
CA ASP A 160 -2.66 -18.52 11.51
C ASP A 160 -2.61 -17.04 11.92
N THR A 161 -2.22 -16.75 13.16
CA THR A 161 -2.05 -15.38 13.66
C THR A 161 -0.90 -14.68 12.96
N MET A 162 0.22 -15.38 12.72
CA MET A 162 1.34 -14.86 11.95
C MET A 162 0.91 -14.50 10.53
N ALA A 163 0.14 -15.36 9.88
CA ALA A 163 -0.36 -15.11 8.54
C ALA A 163 -1.38 -13.99 8.49
N ALA A 164 -2.25 -13.88 9.49
CA ALA A 164 -3.18 -12.77 9.61
C ALA A 164 -2.46 -11.42 9.78
N GLN A 165 -1.39 -11.36 10.58
CA GLN A 165 -0.59 -10.14 10.72
C GLN A 165 0.18 -9.82 9.43
N ALA A 166 0.82 -10.80 8.81
CA ALA A 166 1.52 -10.61 7.53
C ALA A 166 0.56 -10.12 6.42
N PHE A 167 -0.67 -10.64 6.40
CA PHE A 167 -1.73 -10.16 5.52
C PHE A 167 -2.09 -8.70 5.79
N LEU A 168 -2.22 -8.29 7.05
CA LEU A 168 -2.50 -6.91 7.41
C LEU A 168 -1.37 -5.97 6.98
N PHE A 169 -0.11 -6.36 7.19
CA PHE A 169 1.06 -5.63 6.70
C PHE A 169 1.07 -5.53 5.17
N PHE A 170 0.70 -6.60 4.47
CA PHE A 170 0.57 -6.60 3.02
C PHE A 170 -0.48 -5.59 2.52
N VAL A 171 -1.68 -5.61 3.12
CA VAL A 171 -2.76 -4.68 2.77
C VAL A 171 -2.32 -3.24 3.03
N ALA A 172 -1.80 -2.96 4.23
CA ALA A 172 -1.40 -1.63 4.64
C ALA A 172 -0.25 -1.07 3.78
N GLY A 173 0.72 -1.91 3.40
CA GLY A 173 1.84 -1.50 2.55
C GLY A 173 1.45 -1.23 1.09
N LEU A 174 0.45 -1.93 0.57
CA LEU A 174 0.01 -1.78 -0.82
C LEU A 174 -1.03 -0.67 -1.01
N ASP A 175 -1.92 -0.45 -0.04
CA ASP A 175 -3.01 0.51 -0.18
C ASP A 175 -2.48 1.94 -0.43
N ASN A 176 -1.44 2.33 0.31
CA ASN A 176 -0.84 3.67 0.22
C ASN A 176 -0.20 3.94 -1.17
N VAL A 177 0.28 2.91 -1.87
CA VAL A 177 1.06 3.09 -3.12
C VAL A 177 0.33 2.64 -4.39
N ALA A 178 -0.74 1.84 -4.28
CA ALA A 178 -1.36 1.21 -5.44
C ALA A 178 -2.90 1.38 -5.52
N ASN A 179 -3.53 2.00 -4.52
CA ASN A 179 -4.99 1.96 -4.46
C ASN A 179 -5.66 2.67 -5.63
N THR A 180 -6.71 2.02 -6.14
CA THR A 180 -7.56 2.47 -7.23
C THR A 180 -8.74 3.30 -6.74
N ILE A 181 -9.08 3.24 -5.45
CA ILE A 181 -10.31 3.85 -4.91
C ILE A 181 -10.15 5.37 -4.76
N ARG A 182 -8.98 5.84 -4.33
CA ARG A 182 -8.67 7.27 -4.23
C ARG A 182 -7.44 7.72 -5.01
N GLY A 183 -6.69 6.80 -5.62
CA GLY A 183 -5.43 7.04 -6.30
C GLY A 183 -4.23 6.76 -5.38
N PRO A 184 -3.08 6.35 -5.92
CA PRO A 184 -1.88 6.08 -5.12
C PRO A 184 -1.28 7.39 -4.61
N GLU A 185 -0.88 7.47 -3.33
CA GLU A 185 -0.27 8.67 -2.73
C GLU A 185 0.90 9.17 -3.58
N ILE A 186 1.79 8.23 -3.95
CA ILE A 186 2.96 8.50 -4.78
C ILE A 186 2.55 8.94 -6.19
N GLY A 187 1.43 8.44 -6.72
CA GLY A 187 0.92 8.91 -8.01
C GLY A 187 0.46 10.36 -7.96
N PHE A 188 -0.18 10.81 -6.88
CA PHE A 188 -0.53 12.23 -6.73
C PHE A 188 0.68 13.11 -6.51
N ALA A 189 1.65 12.68 -5.71
CA ALA A 189 2.91 13.41 -5.55
C ALA A 189 3.62 13.58 -6.90
N LEU A 190 3.67 12.51 -7.70
CA LEU A 190 4.25 12.55 -9.05
C LEU A 190 3.42 13.40 -10.02
N HIS A 191 2.09 13.39 -9.91
CA HIS A 191 1.23 14.25 -10.70
C HIS A 191 1.46 15.73 -10.39
N GLU A 192 1.50 16.10 -9.11
CA GLU A 192 1.79 17.46 -8.65
C GLU A 192 3.20 17.93 -9.08
N LEU A 193 4.19 17.03 -9.04
CA LEU A 193 5.53 17.31 -9.58
C LEU A 193 5.52 17.50 -11.10
N ALA A 194 4.77 16.68 -11.83
CA ALA A 194 4.65 16.81 -13.28
C ALA A 194 3.99 18.13 -13.69
N MET A 195 3.02 18.62 -12.92
CA MET A 195 2.36 19.91 -13.12
C MET A 195 3.24 21.10 -12.72
N ASN A 196 4.29 20.90 -11.89
CA ASN A 196 5.18 21.96 -11.42
C ASN A 196 6.66 21.65 -11.74
N HIS A 197 7.06 21.95 -12.97
CA HIS A 197 8.43 21.70 -13.46
C HIS A 197 9.53 22.43 -12.66
N ALA A 198 9.22 23.56 -12.02
CA ALA A 198 10.20 24.25 -11.16
C ALA A 198 10.46 23.43 -9.88
N LEU A 199 9.40 22.94 -9.23
CA LEU A 199 9.51 22.07 -8.07
C LEU A 199 10.15 20.72 -8.42
N GLN A 200 9.78 20.13 -9.56
CA GLN A 200 10.35 18.88 -10.05
C GLN A 200 11.88 18.96 -10.24
N ARG A 201 12.37 20.07 -10.83
CA ARG A 201 13.82 20.28 -11.01
C ARG A 201 14.54 20.42 -9.68
N ARG A 202 13.94 21.10 -8.70
CA ARG A 202 14.50 21.24 -7.36
C ARG A 202 14.56 19.89 -6.62
N ALA A 203 13.49 19.10 -6.72
CA ALA A 203 13.44 17.75 -6.14
C ALA A 203 14.51 16.84 -6.76
N ALA A 204 14.65 16.85 -8.09
CA ALA A 204 15.68 16.08 -8.78
C ALA A 204 17.11 16.52 -8.39
N ALA A 205 17.33 17.83 -8.22
CA ALA A 205 18.61 18.36 -7.76
C ALA A 205 18.94 17.90 -6.34
N GLU A 206 17.99 17.96 -5.40
CA GLU A 206 18.18 17.46 -4.04
C GLU A 206 18.53 15.97 -4.02
N VAL A 207 17.79 15.14 -4.77
CA VAL A 207 18.05 13.70 -4.86
C VAL A 207 19.49 13.45 -5.36
N GLN A 208 19.91 14.13 -6.42
CA GLN A 208 21.26 13.99 -6.96
C GLN A 208 22.34 14.46 -5.97
N GLU A 209 22.09 15.57 -5.29
CA GLU A 209 23.01 16.14 -4.31
C GLU A 209 23.21 15.19 -3.13
N LYS A 210 22.12 14.76 -2.48
CA LYS A 210 22.17 13.86 -1.31
C LYS A 210 22.72 12.48 -1.65
N THR A 211 22.35 11.93 -2.81
CA THR A 211 22.90 10.65 -3.28
C THR A 211 24.42 10.74 -3.48
N LYS A 212 24.93 11.86 -4.02
CA LYS A 212 26.38 12.06 -4.18
C LYS A 212 27.10 12.24 -2.84
N MET A 213 26.50 12.99 -1.90
CA MET A 213 27.09 13.19 -0.57
C MET A 213 27.31 11.89 0.19
N HIS A 214 26.37 10.96 0.09
CA HIS A 214 26.38 9.68 0.81
C HIS A 214 26.98 8.52 0.00
N GLY A 215 27.55 8.79 -1.18
CA GLY A 215 28.18 7.77 -2.02
C GLY A 215 27.22 6.79 -2.70
N GLY A 216 25.92 7.11 -2.74
CA GLY A 216 24.88 6.26 -3.32
C GLY A 216 23.51 6.49 -2.69
N LEU A 217 22.54 5.65 -3.07
CA LEU A 217 21.22 5.64 -2.46
C LEU A 217 21.28 4.80 -1.17
N THR A 218 21.76 5.42 -0.10
CA THR A 218 21.83 4.81 1.24
C THR A 218 20.63 5.21 2.09
N TYR A 219 20.49 4.59 3.27
CA TYR A 219 19.48 4.97 4.25
C TYR A 219 19.62 6.44 4.67
N GLU A 220 20.85 6.87 4.94
CA GLU A 220 21.19 8.24 5.31
C GLU A 220 20.88 9.22 4.19
N ALA A 221 21.16 8.84 2.94
CA ALA A 221 20.82 9.65 1.77
C ALA A 221 19.32 9.94 1.70
N VAL A 222 18.48 8.92 1.87
CA VAL A 222 17.01 9.07 1.83
C VAL A 222 16.51 9.87 3.02
N ARG A 223 17.05 9.65 4.21
CA ARG A 223 16.69 10.38 5.42
C ARG A 223 16.95 11.89 5.30
N ASP A 224 18.02 12.27 4.60
CA ASP A 224 18.44 13.66 4.46
C ASP A 224 17.74 14.40 3.29
N MET A 225 16.81 13.77 2.57
CA MET A 225 16.01 14.38 1.48
C MET A 225 14.79 15.14 2.02
N GLU A 226 15.04 16.31 2.61
CA GLU A 226 13.99 17.12 3.25
C GLU A 226 12.90 17.62 2.27
N LEU A 227 13.27 18.06 1.06
CA LEU A 227 12.28 18.55 0.10
C LEU A 227 11.38 17.43 -0.39
N ILE A 228 11.92 16.23 -0.64
CA ILE A 228 11.12 15.04 -0.95
C ILE A 228 10.13 14.74 0.19
N GLU A 229 10.59 14.75 1.44
CA GLU A 229 9.71 14.55 2.59
C GLU A 229 8.58 15.60 2.65
N ARG A 230 8.90 16.88 2.40
CA ARG A 230 7.91 17.97 2.36
C ARG A 230 6.89 17.77 1.23
N ILE A 231 7.33 17.33 0.04
CA ILE A 231 6.44 17.02 -1.09
C ILE A 231 5.48 15.89 -0.73
N LEU A 232 5.98 14.82 -0.10
CA LEU A 232 5.15 13.68 0.33
C LEU A 232 4.12 14.13 1.37
N ARG A 233 4.53 14.91 2.38
CA ARG A 233 3.63 15.44 3.40
C ARG A 233 2.54 16.35 2.83
N GLU A 234 2.90 17.22 1.88
CA GLU A 234 1.92 18.08 1.21
C GLU A 234 0.95 17.27 0.33
N SER A 235 1.44 16.21 -0.30
CA SER A 235 0.59 15.28 -1.05
C SER A 235 -0.40 14.58 -0.13
N LEU A 236 0.03 14.11 1.04
CA LEU A 236 -0.85 13.51 2.06
C LEU A 236 -1.86 14.50 2.64
N ARG A 237 -1.48 15.78 2.78
CA ARG A 237 -2.38 16.85 3.23
C ARG A 237 -3.51 17.09 2.22
N LYS A 238 -3.20 17.10 0.92
CA LYS A 238 -4.17 17.29 -0.17
C LYS A 238 -5.01 16.03 -0.44
N TYR A 239 -4.38 14.87 -0.41
CA TYR A 239 -4.94 13.59 -0.83
C TYR A 239 -4.79 12.53 0.27
N PRO A 240 -5.49 12.67 1.41
CA PRO A 240 -5.42 11.69 2.48
C PRO A 240 -6.03 10.34 2.03
N PRO A 241 -5.29 9.22 2.12
CA PRO A 241 -5.79 7.89 1.76
C PRO A 241 -7.01 7.52 2.60
N VAL A 242 -6.91 7.72 3.92
CA VAL A 242 -7.97 7.45 4.89
C VAL A 242 -8.52 8.79 5.40
N GLY A 243 -9.63 9.25 4.83
CA GLY A 243 -10.24 10.52 5.20
C GLY A 243 -11.16 10.47 6.43
N ILE A 244 -11.48 9.28 6.95
CA ILE A 244 -12.41 9.10 8.08
C ILE A 244 -11.79 8.14 9.08
N LEU A 245 -11.61 8.59 10.32
CA LEU A 245 -11.17 7.77 11.44
C LEU A 245 -12.37 7.54 12.36
N THR A 246 -12.81 6.29 12.47
CA THR A 246 -13.91 5.92 13.36
C THR A 246 -13.39 5.59 14.76
N ARG A 247 -14.15 5.98 15.79
CA ARG A 247 -13.89 5.67 17.19
C ARG A 247 -15.21 5.32 17.86
N GLN A 248 -15.20 4.36 18.77
CA GLN A 248 -16.34 4.02 19.62
C GLN A 248 -15.95 4.32 21.06
N PRO A 249 -16.66 5.22 21.76
CA PRO A 249 -16.38 5.50 23.15
C PRO A 249 -16.76 4.28 24.01
N SER A 250 -15.87 3.89 24.93
CA SER A 250 -16.13 2.83 25.90
C SER A 250 -17.06 3.29 27.03
N GLU A 251 -17.07 4.59 27.31
CA GLU A 251 -17.83 5.24 28.37
C GLU A 251 -18.47 6.55 27.87
N PRO A 252 -19.48 7.11 28.54
CA PRO A 252 -20.06 8.40 28.16
C PRO A 252 -19.03 9.53 28.29
N ILE A 253 -18.76 10.25 27.19
CA ILE A 253 -17.79 11.36 27.15
C ILE A 253 -18.50 12.63 26.67
N LYS A 254 -18.20 13.75 27.33
CA LYS A 254 -18.58 15.09 26.88
C LYS A 254 -17.42 15.70 26.09
N VAL A 255 -17.63 15.96 24.80
CA VAL A 255 -16.67 16.70 23.96
C VAL A 255 -16.99 18.19 24.13
N SER A 256 -16.10 18.92 24.79
CA SER A 256 -16.17 20.38 25.00
C SER A 256 -15.58 21.14 23.82
#